data_AF-A0A3Q0DYK4-F1
#
_entry.id   AF-A0A3Q0DYK4-F1
#
_cell.length_a   1.000
_cell.length_b   1.000
_cell.length_c   1.000
_cell.angle_alpha   90.00
_cell.angle_beta   90.00
_cell.angle_gamma   90.00
#
_symmetry.space_group_name_H-M   'P 1'
#
loop_
_entity.id
_entity.type
_entity.pdbx_description
1 polymer ?
#
loop_
_entity_poly.entity_id
_entity_poly.type
_entity_poly.pdbx_seq_one_letter_code
_entity_poly.pdbx_strand_id
1 'polypeptide(L)'
;MARGEILPVREPSERVTLSNWAELTPELLKILHSRVAGRLIIHAEELAQMWKVLNLPKDLFNSVMNVGRFTEEIEWLKFLALACSCLGVTIAKTLKIVCEVLSCDHDSGPARIPFSTFQFLYTYIAEMDGEISASHVSRMLNYIEQEVIGPDGLIKVNDFTQNPRVRLE
;
A
#
# COMPACT_ATOMS: atom_id res chain seq x y z
N MET A 1 3.52 31.26 -46.80
CA MET A 1 3.97 29.85 -46.68
C MET A 1 3.99 29.51 -45.21
N ALA A 2 3.15 28.54 -44.82
CA ALA A 2 2.92 28.12 -43.45
C ALA A 2 3.96 27.07 -43.01
N ARG A 3 4.52 27.23 -41.81
CA ARG A 3 4.96 26.17 -40.88
C ARG A 3 4.90 26.83 -39.49
N GLY A 4 3.81 26.72 -38.74
CA GLY A 4 3.32 25.45 -38.22
C GLY A 4 4.06 25.18 -36.91
N GLU A 5 3.66 25.92 -35.87
CA GLU A 5 4.05 25.71 -34.49
C GLU A 5 3.75 24.27 -34.08
N ILE A 6 4.70 23.60 -33.43
CA ILE A 6 4.41 22.41 -32.64
C ILE A 6 5.06 22.65 -31.27
N LEU A 7 4.30 23.28 -30.39
CA LEU A 7 4.53 23.21 -28.96
C LEU A 7 4.48 21.72 -28.59
N PRO A 8 5.45 21.15 -27.85
CA PRO A 8 5.23 19.87 -27.22
C PRO A 8 4.12 20.11 -26.19
N VAL A 9 2.89 19.79 -26.59
CA VAL A 9 1.81 19.57 -25.65
C VAL A 9 2.31 18.42 -24.78
N ARG A 10 2.89 18.76 -23.63
CA ARG A 10 2.91 17.84 -22.51
C ARG A 10 1.45 17.61 -22.22
N GLU A 11 0.94 16.50 -22.73
CA GLU A 11 -0.38 15.98 -22.44
C GLU A 11 -0.61 16.17 -20.94
N PRO A 12 -1.61 16.96 -20.51
CA PRO A 12 -2.04 16.95 -19.13
C PRO A 12 -2.82 15.64 -18.91
N SER A 13 -2.16 14.50 -19.11
CA SER A 13 -2.60 13.26 -18.50
C SER A 13 -2.44 13.47 -16.99
N GLU A 14 -3.56 13.35 -16.28
CA GLU A 14 -3.60 13.03 -14.83
C GLU A 14 -3.47 14.16 -13.80
N ARG A 15 -3.84 15.41 -14.14
CA ARG A 15 -4.13 16.41 -13.08
C ARG A 15 -5.50 16.25 -12.40
N VAL A 16 -6.32 15.28 -12.80
CA VAL A 16 -7.72 15.16 -12.37
C VAL A 16 -7.90 14.33 -11.08
N THR A 17 -6.90 13.62 -10.57
CA THR A 17 -7.13 12.71 -9.43
C THR A 17 -6.40 13.07 -8.14
N LEU A 18 -5.50 14.05 -8.11
CA LEU A 18 -4.72 14.37 -6.89
C LEU A 18 -5.55 14.98 -5.75
N SER A 19 -6.68 15.64 -6.03
CA SER A 19 -7.46 16.34 -5.00
C SER A 19 -8.28 15.43 -4.08
N ASN A 20 -8.59 14.19 -4.48
CA ASN A 20 -9.44 13.29 -3.69
C ASN A 20 -8.65 12.40 -2.70
N TRP A 21 -7.32 12.31 -2.83
CA TRP A 21 -6.48 11.47 -1.94
C TRP A 21 -6.10 12.16 -0.64
N ALA A 22 -6.22 13.49 -0.57
CA ALA A 22 -5.88 14.26 0.64
C ALA A 22 -6.74 13.89 1.85
N GLU A 23 -7.94 13.35 1.62
CA GLU A 23 -8.85 12.94 2.69
C GLU A 23 -8.54 11.54 3.24
N LEU A 24 -7.75 10.74 2.52
CA LEU A 24 -7.34 9.44 3.02
C LEU A 24 -6.23 9.64 4.04
N THR A 25 -6.40 9.06 5.23
CA THR A 25 -5.41 9.09 6.29
C THR A 25 -5.14 7.67 6.80
N PRO A 26 -3.94 7.40 7.35
CA PRO A 26 -3.63 6.10 7.94
C PRO A 26 -4.59 5.73 9.07
N GLU A 27 -5.17 6.70 9.79
CA GLU A 27 -6.17 6.45 10.82
C GLU A 27 -7.47 5.87 10.27
N LEU A 28 -7.95 6.38 9.12
CA LEU A 28 -9.14 5.82 8.47
C LEU A 28 -8.90 4.38 8.00
N LEU A 29 -7.71 4.09 7.48
CA LEU A 29 -7.30 2.72 7.11
C LEU A 29 -7.22 1.79 8.32
N LYS A 30 -6.75 2.27 9.48
CA LYS A 30 -6.79 1.53 10.76
C LYS A 30 -8.21 1.18 11.17
N ILE A 31 -9.12 2.15 11.12
CA ILE A 31 -10.54 1.92 11.45
C ILE A 31 -11.15 0.87 10.50
N LEU A 32 -10.87 0.99 9.21
CA LEU A 32 -11.29 0.00 8.20
C LEU A 32 -10.74 -1.39 8.52
N HIS A 33 -9.44 -1.52 8.78
CA HIS A 33 -8.82 -2.80 9.11
C HIS A 33 -9.44 -3.43 10.37
N SER A 34 -9.68 -2.61 11.40
CA SER A 34 -10.37 -3.04 12.62
C SER A 34 -11.78 -3.58 12.33
N ARG A 35 -12.54 -2.93 11.43
CA ARG A 35 -13.89 -3.39 11.04
C ARG A 35 -13.88 -4.66 10.19
N VAL A 36 -12.84 -4.85 9.37
CA VAL A 36 -12.63 -6.09 8.61
C VAL A 36 -12.35 -7.27 9.54
N ALA A 37 -12.01 -7.02 10.81
CA ALA A 37 -11.87 -8.01 11.88
C ALA A 37 -10.92 -9.16 11.52
N GLY A 38 -9.84 -8.85 10.81
CA GLY A 38 -8.83 -9.83 10.40
C GLY A 38 -9.23 -10.73 9.22
N ARG A 39 -10.34 -10.44 8.52
CA ARG A 39 -10.67 -11.13 7.27
C ARG A 39 -9.63 -10.82 6.19
N LEU A 40 -9.13 -11.86 5.55
CA LEU A 40 -8.19 -11.74 4.42
C LEU A 40 -8.88 -11.42 3.10
N ILE A 41 -10.16 -11.80 2.98
CA ILE A 41 -11.00 -11.57 1.81
C ILE A 41 -12.28 -10.87 2.26
N ILE A 42 -12.67 -9.85 1.52
CA ILE A 42 -13.89 -9.08 1.76
C ILE A 42 -14.66 -8.87 0.46
N HIS A 43 -15.99 -8.87 0.55
CA HIS A 43 -16.83 -8.54 -0.60
C HIS A 43 -16.79 -7.05 -0.93
N ALA A 44 -16.79 -6.72 -2.22
CA ALA A 44 -16.78 -5.34 -2.69
C ALA A 44 -17.94 -4.51 -2.13
N GLU A 45 -19.11 -5.14 -1.98
CA GLU A 45 -20.29 -4.46 -1.44
C GLU A 45 -20.13 -4.12 0.06
N GLU A 46 -19.61 -5.06 0.87
CA GLU A 46 -19.32 -4.81 2.28
C GLU A 46 -18.25 -3.73 2.44
N LEU A 47 -17.19 -3.79 1.63
CA LEU A 47 -16.11 -2.81 1.68
C LEU A 47 -16.59 -1.41 1.26
N ALA A 48 -17.41 -1.33 0.20
CA ALA A 48 -18.00 -0.07 -0.25
C ALA A 48 -18.92 0.55 0.83
N GLN A 49 -19.67 -0.26 1.57
CA GLN A 49 -20.45 0.21 2.71
C GLN A 49 -19.55 0.77 3.81
N MET A 50 -18.48 0.07 4.19
CA MET A 50 -17.53 0.57 5.19
C MET A 50 -16.84 1.85 4.75
N TRP A 51 -16.44 1.94 3.48
CA TRP A 51 -15.84 3.13 2.88
C TRP A 51 -16.79 4.33 2.96
N LYS A 52 -18.07 4.11 2.65
CA LYS A 52 -19.12 5.12 2.76
C LYS A 52 -19.35 5.56 4.20
N VAL A 53 -19.32 4.64 5.18
CA VAL A 53 -19.47 4.96 6.61
C VAL A 53 -18.33 5.85 7.11
N LEU A 54 -17.12 5.68 6.56
CA LEU A 54 -15.99 6.57 6.84
C LEU A 54 -16.05 7.92 6.12
N ASN A 55 -17.10 8.18 5.34
CA ASN A 55 -17.25 9.37 4.49
C ASN A 55 -16.07 9.55 3.51
N LEU A 56 -15.43 8.46 3.10
CA LEU A 56 -14.35 8.51 2.13
C LEU A 56 -14.91 8.70 0.71
N PRO A 57 -14.19 9.43 -0.17
CA PRO A 57 -14.63 9.68 -1.54
C PRO A 57 -14.80 8.37 -2.32
N LYS A 58 -15.93 8.22 -3.02
CA LYS A 58 -16.22 7.02 -3.82
C LYS A 58 -15.28 6.89 -5.02
N ASP A 59 -14.86 8.01 -5.60
CA ASP A 59 -13.87 8.03 -6.68
C ASP A 59 -12.56 7.36 -6.25
N LEU A 60 -12.16 7.57 -4.99
CA LEU A 60 -11.00 6.93 -4.38
C LEU A 60 -11.12 5.41 -4.38
N PHE A 61 -12.25 4.93 -3.85
CA PHE A 61 -12.57 3.52 -3.81
C PHE A 61 -12.54 2.92 -5.22
N ASN A 62 -13.20 3.58 -6.17
CA ASN A 62 -13.28 3.11 -7.55
C ASN A 62 -11.90 3.10 -8.23
N SER A 63 -11.04 4.06 -7.92
CA SER A 63 -9.66 4.10 -8.40
C SER A 63 -8.85 2.92 -7.87
N VAL A 64 -8.91 2.64 -6.55
CA VAL A 64 -8.23 1.48 -5.96
C VAL A 64 -8.77 0.17 -6.54
N MET A 65 -10.09 0.06 -6.69
CA MET A 65 -10.75 -1.11 -7.31
C MET A 65 -10.27 -1.35 -8.75
N ASN A 66 -10.20 -0.28 -9.55
CA ASN A 66 -9.76 -0.37 -10.94
C ASN A 66 -8.27 -0.71 -11.07
N VAL A 67 -7.42 -0.11 -10.22
CA VAL A 67 -5.98 -0.39 -10.19
C VAL A 67 -5.71 -1.82 -9.76
N GLY A 68 -6.35 -2.28 -8.68
CA GLY A 68 -6.22 -3.65 -8.19
C GLY A 68 -6.96 -4.70 -9.03
N ARG A 69 -7.77 -4.25 -10.01
CA ARG A 69 -8.64 -5.10 -10.84
C ARG A 69 -9.50 -6.05 -9.99
N PHE A 70 -9.97 -5.56 -8.84
CA PHE A 70 -10.79 -6.36 -7.96
C PHE A 70 -12.20 -6.53 -8.51
N THR A 71 -12.81 -7.67 -8.21
CA THR A 71 -14.16 -8.01 -8.69
C THR A 71 -15.13 -8.06 -7.50
N GLU A 72 -15.80 -9.18 -7.25
CA GLU A 72 -16.70 -9.36 -6.11
C GLU A 72 -15.94 -9.64 -4.83
N GLU A 73 -14.89 -10.47 -4.91
CA GLU A 73 -14.01 -10.80 -3.81
C GLU A 73 -12.71 -9.98 -3.89
N ILE A 74 -12.41 -9.30 -2.79
CA ILE A 74 -11.27 -8.41 -2.67
C ILE A 74 -10.33 -8.99 -1.62
N GLU A 75 -9.08 -9.25 -2.01
CA GLU A 75 -8.02 -9.54 -1.05
C GLU A 75 -7.70 -8.28 -0.25
N TRP A 76 -8.06 -8.31 1.04
CA TRP A 76 -7.95 -7.16 1.93
C TRP A 76 -6.53 -6.59 1.96
N LEU A 77 -5.50 -7.43 2.01
CA LEU A 77 -4.10 -7.01 2.03
C LEU A 77 -3.69 -6.29 0.73
N LYS A 78 -4.14 -6.77 -0.43
CA LYS A 78 -3.86 -6.13 -1.73
C LYS A 78 -4.55 -4.78 -1.82
N PHE A 79 -5.82 -4.73 -1.43
CA PHE A 79 -6.58 -3.48 -1.41
C PHE A 79 -5.94 -2.46 -0.47
N LEU A 80 -5.55 -2.90 0.73
CA LEU A 80 -4.90 -2.05 1.71
C LEU A 80 -3.54 -1.55 1.21
N ALA A 81 -2.74 -2.41 0.57
CA ALA A 81 -1.47 -2.03 -0.04
C ALA A 81 -1.65 -0.90 -1.06
N LEU A 82 -2.64 -1.00 -1.94
CA LEU A 82 -2.96 0.04 -2.93
C LEU A 82 -3.48 1.32 -2.28
N ALA A 83 -4.35 1.20 -1.28
CA ALA A 83 -4.83 2.37 -0.55
C ALA A 83 -3.66 3.10 0.16
N CYS A 84 -2.73 2.34 0.76
CA CYS A 84 -1.52 2.87 1.36
C CYS A 84 -0.56 3.45 0.30
N SER A 85 -0.48 2.87 -0.90
CA SER A 85 0.42 3.36 -1.97
C SER A 85 -0.01 4.72 -2.49
N CYS A 86 -1.27 5.09 -2.31
CA CYS A 86 -1.73 6.44 -2.62
C CYS A 86 -1.38 7.47 -1.53
N LEU A 87 -1.03 7.03 -0.31
CA LEU A 87 -0.52 7.87 0.78
C LEU A 87 1.01 7.95 0.78
N GLY A 88 1.65 6.83 0.42
CA GLY A 88 3.10 6.67 0.38
C GLY A 88 3.65 7.04 -0.99
N VAL A 89 4.46 8.09 -1.04
CA VAL A 89 5.15 8.50 -2.28
C VAL A 89 6.19 7.47 -2.74
N THR A 90 6.61 6.57 -1.85
CA THR A 90 7.60 5.51 -2.11
C THR A 90 7.17 4.20 -1.46
N ILE A 91 7.67 3.07 -1.98
CA ILE A 91 7.37 1.72 -1.49
C ILE A 91 7.70 1.59 0.00
N ALA A 92 8.84 2.14 0.45
CA ALA A 92 9.22 2.16 1.86
C ALA A 92 8.17 2.85 2.75
N LYS A 93 7.63 4.00 2.30
CA LYS A 93 6.63 4.76 3.05
C LYS A 93 5.28 4.06 3.04
N THR A 94 4.90 3.46 1.92
CA THR A 94 3.70 2.62 1.79
C THR A 94 3.76 1.43 2.73
N LEU A 95 4.88 0.70 2.74
CA LEU A 95 5.13 -0.43 3.65
C LEU A 95 5.11 -0.01 5.12
N LYS A 96 5.66 1.15 5.44
CA LYS A 96 5.54 1.72 6.78
C LYS A 96 4.07 1.93 7.17
N ILE A 97 3.30 2.60 6.32
CA ILE A 97 1.88 2.91 6.61
C ILE A 97 1.07 1.62 6.76
N VAL A 98 1.22 0.65 5.85
CA VAL A 98 0.47 -0.61 5.93
C VAL A 98 0.86 -1.43 7.15
N CYS A 99 2.14 -1.48 7.53
CA CYS A 99 2.58 -2.11 8.78
C CYS A 99 1.95 -1.43 10.00
N GLU A 100 1.89 -0.10 10.02
CA GLU A 100 1.22 0.64 11.08
C GLU A 100 -0.29 0.36 11.13
N VAL A 101 -0.94 0.19 9.98
CA VAL A 101 -2.37 -0.13 9.89
C VAL A 101 -2.67 -1.55 10.36
N LEU A 102 -1.85 -2.52 9.96
CA LEU A 102 -2.01 -3.94 10.28
C LEU A 102 -1.60 -4.29 11.71
N SER A 103 -0.67 -3.53 12.30
CA SER A 103 -0.27 -3.70 13.70
C SER A 103 -1.40 -3.22 14.60
N CYS A 104 -2.23 -4.15 15.06
CA CYS A 104 -3.42 -3.90 15.86
C CYS A 104 -3.12 -3.57 17.34
N ASP A 105 -1.84 -3.59 17.74
CA ASP A 105 -1.45 -3.45 19.14
C ASP A 105 -1.67 -2.03 19.68
N HIS A 106 -2.57 -1.97 20.66
CA HIS A 106 -2.77 -0.88 21.62
C HIS A 106 -1.57 -0.70 22.57
N ASP A 107 -0.62 -1.64 22.57
CA ASP A 107 0.58 -1.60 23.40
C ASP A 107 1.62 -0.71 22.73
N SER A 108 2.18 0.25 23.49
CA SER A 108 3.12 1.34 23.14
C SER A 108 4.43 0.94 22.42
N GLY A 109 4.47 -0.15 21.66
CA GLY A 109 5.60 -0.63 20.88
C GLY A 109 5.55 -0.25 19.40
N PRO A 110 6.67 -0.42 18.68
CA PRO A 110 6.72 -0.21 17.23
C PRO A 110 5.79 -1.20 16.52
N ALA A 111 5.16 -0.76 15.45
CA ALA A 111 4.27 -1.59 14.64
C ALA A 111 4.99 -2.84 14.12
N ARG A 112 4.37 -4.02 14.31
CA ARG A 112 4.93 -5.34 13.99
C ARG A 112 3.92 -6.15 13.18
N ILE A 113 4.38 -6.82 12.14
CA ILE A 113 3.57 -7.75 11.36
C ILE A 113 4.34 -9.05 11.10
N PRO A 114 3.64 -10.16 10.78
CA PRO A 114 4.30 -11.38 10.35
C PRO A 114 5.15 -11.12 9.10
N PHE A 115 6.34 -11.70 9.05
CA PHE A 115 7.22 -11.55 7.88
C PHE A 115 6.55 -12.04 6.59
N SER A 116 5.77 -13.12 6.65
CA SER A 116 4.99 -13.62 5.52
C SER A 116 4.02 -12.57 4.95
N THR A 117 3.39 -11.78 5.81
CA THR A 117 2.52 -10.68 5.39
C THR A 117 3.33 -9.58 4.71
N PHE A 118 4.49 -9.23 5.25
CA PHE A 118 5.38 -8.24 4.64
C PHE A 118 5.89 -8.69 3.27
N GLN A 119 6.30 -9.96 3.14
CA GLN A 119 6.74 -10.54 1.87
C GLN A 119 5.67 -10.39 0.78
N PHE A 120 4.42 -10.71 1.13
CA PHE A 120 3.29 -10.58 0.23
C PHE A 120 3.07 -9.12 -0.20
N LEU A 121 3.04 -8.19 0.76
CA LEU A 121 2.83 -6.77 0.51
C LEU A 121 3.96 -6.16 -0.34
N TYR A 122 5.21 -6.41 0.01
CA TYR A 122 6.35 -5.86 -0.70
C TYR A 122 6.42 -6.38 -2.14
N THR A 123 6.20 -7.67 -2.35
CA THR A 123 6.16 -8.26 -3.69
C THR A 123 5.04 -7.65 -4.53
N TYR A 124 3.85 -7.53 -3.94
CA TYR A 124 2.69 -6.97 -4.64
C TYR A 124 2.89 -5.49 -4.98
N ILE A 125 3.35 -4.68 -4.03
CA ILE A 125 3.60 -3.24 -4.28
C ILE A 125 4.71 -3.06 -5.31
N ALA A 126 5.80 -3.83 -5.23
CA ALA A 126 6.89 -3.78 -6.20
C ALA A 126 6.44 -4.17 -7.62
N GLU A 127 5.56 -5.17 -7.74
CA GLU A 127 4.98 -5.56 -9.03
C GLU A 127 4.06 -4.48 -9.61
N MET A 128 3.26 -3.83 -8.75
CA MET A 128 2.36 -2.74 -9.16
C MET A 128 3.11 -1.46 -9.56
N ASP A 129 4.20 -1.15 -8.86
CA ASP A 129 5.07 -0.01 -9.14
C ASP A 129 5.91 -0.23 -10.39
N GLY A 130 6.37 -1.47 -10.62
CA GLY A 130 7.07 -1.89 -11.83
C GLY A 130 8.52 -1.38 -11.94
N GLU A 131 8.98 -0.53 -11.02
CA GLU A 131 10.36 -0.05 -11.00
C GLU A 131 11.32 -1.10 -10.37
N ILE A 132 10.83 -1.89 -9.41
CA ILE A 132 11.64 -2.90 -8.72
C ILE A 132 11.52 -4.26 -9.40
N SER A 133 12.66 -4.80 -9.86
CA SER A 133 12.72 -6.16 -10.41
C SER A 133 12.45 -7.24 -9.35
N ALA A 134 11.76 -8.32 -9.72
CA ALA A 134 11.48 -9.46 -8.83
C ALA A 134 12.74 -10.07 -8.18
N SER A 135 13.88 -10.04 -8.87
CA SER A 135 15.18 -10.46 -8.33
C SER A 135 15.67 -9.57 -7.18
N HIS A 136 15.40 -8.26 -7.27
CA HIS A 136 15.69 -7.32 -6.20
C HIS A 136 14.77 -7.58 -5.00
N VAL A 137 13.47 -7.72 -5.23
CA VAL A 137 12.48 -8.06 -4.20
C VAL A 137 12.91 -9.31 -3.43
N SER A 138 13.17 -10.40 -4.16
CA SER A 138 13.58 -11.67 -3.57
C SER A 138 14.88 -11.56 -2.77
N ARG A 139 15.88 -10.84 -3.29
CA ARG A 139 17.14 -10.59 -2.58
C ARG A 139 16.91 -9.83 -1.27
N MET A 140 16.09 -8.78 -1.29
CA MET A 140 15.78 -8.02 -0.08
C MET A 140 15.00 -8.83 0.93
N LEU A 141 14.00 -9.59 0.48
CA LEU A 141 13.25 -10.47 1.37
C LEU A 141 14.17 -11.51 2.03
N ASN A 142 15.06 -12.15 1.27
CA ASN A 142 16.01 -13.11 1.83
C ASN A 142 16.95 -12.44 2.86
N TYR A 143 17.46 -11.23 2.55
CA TYR A 143 18.30 -10.48 3.49
C TYR A 143 17.56 -10.17 4.79
N ILE A 144 16.33 -9.65 4.68
CA ILE A 144 15.49 -9.32 5.83
C ILE A 144 15.23 -10.59 6.65
N GLU A 145 14.83 -11.69 6.01
CA GLU A 145 14.56 -12.97 6.68
C GLU A 145 15.75 -13.51 7.47
N GLN A 146 16.96 -13.40 6.92
CA GLN A 146 18.16 -13.98 7.54
C GLN A 146 18.80 -13.06 8.59
N GLU A 147 18.86 -11.75 8.34
CA GLU A 147 19.62 -10.81 9.17
C GLU A 147 18.75 -9.98 10.12
N VAL A 148 17.45 -9.86 9.82
CA VAL A 148 16.56 -8.90 10.48
C VAL A 148 15.43 -9.59 11.22
N ILE A 149 14.84 -10.62 10.62
CA ILE A 149 13.78 -11.40 11.27
C ILE A 149 14.38 -12.24 12.39
N GLY A 150 13.99 -11.92 13.62
CA GLY A 150 14.34 -12.69 14.81
C GLY A 150 13.54 -14.00 14.94
N PRO A 151 13.75 -14.77 16.02
CA PRO A 151 13.06 -16.04 16.27
C PRO A 151 11.53 -15.92 16.36
N ASP A 152 11.01 -14.71 16.59
CA ASP A 152 9.58 -14.40 16.59
C ASP A 152 8.93 -14.43 15.20
N GLY A 153 9.70 -14.38 14.10
CA GLY A 153 9.14 -14.35 12.74
C GLY A 153 8.40 -13.05 12.39
N LEU A 154 8.58 -11.99 13.18
CA LEU A 154 7.93 -10.71 13.03
C LEU A 154 8.90 -9.65 12.48
N ILE A 155 8.40 -8.78 11.60
CA ILE A 155 9.12 -7.61 11.10
C ILE A 155 8.51 -6.33 11.65
N LYS A 156 9.35 -5.37 12.02
CA LYS A 156 8.93 -4.04 12.49
C LYS A 156 9.18 -2.99 11.42
N VAL A 157 8.51 -1.85 11.52
CA VAL A 157 8.78 -0.71 10.62
C VAL A 157 10.25 -0.27 10.67
N ASN A 158 10.87 -0.28 11.86
CA ASN A 158 12.26 0.16 12.03
C ASN A 158 13.26 -0.77 11.32
N ASP A 159 12.93 -2.05 11.15
CA ASP A 159 13.80 -3.07 10.57
C ASP A 159 14.14 -2.79 9.10
N PHE A 160 13.23 -2.17 8.36
CA PHE A 160 13.43 -1.80 6.95
C PHE A 160 13.55 -0.29 6.70
N THR A 161 13.23 0.55 7.69
CA THR A 161 13.36 2.02 7.55
C THR A 161 14.63 2.59 8.18
N GLN A 162 15.21 1.92 9.17
CA GLN A 162 16.45 2.35 9.83
C GLN A 162 17.66 1.53 9.40
N ASN A 163 17.45 0.45 8.65
CA ASN A 163 18.53 -0.42 8.21
C ASN A 163 19.10 0.10 6.88
N PRO A 164 20.34 0.63 6.86
CA PRO A 164 20.94 1.18 5.64
C PRO A 164 21.20 0.12 4.57
N ARG A 165 21.17 -1.17 4.94
CA ARG A 165 21.29 -2.29 4.00
C ARG A 165 19.95 -2.63 3.34
N VAL A 166 18.83 -2.26 3.95
CA VAL A 166 17.49 -2.45 3.38
C VAL A 166 17.11 -1.19 2.64
N ARG A 167 17.38 -1.18 1.33
CA ARG A 167 16.94 -0.12 0.42
C ARG A 167 15.76 -0.65 -0.38
N LEU A 168 14.57 -0.14 -0.08
CA LEU A 168 13.31 -0.49 -0.76
C LEU A 168 13.04 0.45 -1.95
N GLU A 169 14.11 0.98 -2.56
CA GLU A 169 14.16 1.98 -3.63
C GLU A 169 15.27 1.62 -4.63
#